data_AF-A0A7L3LHH3-F1
#
_entry.id   AF-A0A7L3LHH3-F1
#
_cell.length_a   1.000
_cell.length_b   1.000
_cell.length_c   1.000
_cell.angle_alpha   90.00
_cell.angle_beta   90.00
_cell.angle_gamma   90.00
#
_symmetry.space_group_name_H-M   'P 1'
#
loop_
_entity.id
_entity.type
_entity.pdbx_description
1 polymer ?
#
loop_
_entity_poly.entity_id
_entity_poly.type
_entity_poly.pdbx_seq_one_letter_code
_entity_poly.pdbx_strand_id
1 'polypeptide(L)'
;RWTDYVPLGRRIPGTRFIAFKVPLKTSFNRSLHPADRFSPRDLIKKIKEQKEELGLIIDLTYTRRYYGPEELPATLRYSKIFTMGHEIPSKQTIYQFKCVVKQFLNANKHNNKLIGVHCTHGLNRTGYLVCR
;
A
#
# COMPACT_ATOMS: atom_id res chain seq x y z
N ARG A 1 3.31 -18.09 3.64
CA ARG A 1 4.00 -16.79 3.83
C ARG A 1 3.11 -15.60 3.55
N TRP A 2 2.61 -15.32 2.34
CA TRP A 2 1.69 -14.15 2.16
C TRP A 2 0.37 -14.27 2.97
N THR A 3 -0.14 -15.49 3.10
CA THR A 3 -1.31 -15.86 3.92
C THR A 3 -1.07 -15.60 5.42
N ASP A 4 0.17 -15.68 5.87
CA ASP A 4 0.56 -15.65 7.28
C ASP A 4 0.54 -14.21 7.86
N TYR A 5 0.35 -13.19 7.02
CA TYR A 5 0.29 -11.78 7.44
C TYR A 5 -1.14 -11.25 7.42
N VAL A 6 -1.46 -10.43 8.43
CA VAL A 6 -2.71 -9.67 8.50
C VAL A 6 -2.85 -8.78 7.24
N PRO A 7 -4.01 -8.75 6.57
CA PRO A 7 -4.17 -8.02 5.32
C PRO A 7 -3.94 -6.51 5.41
N LEU A 8 -4.50 -5.87 6.45
CA LEU A 8 -4.52 -4.43 6.63
C LEU A 8 -4.19 -4.09 8.10
N GLY A 9 -3.23 -3.21 8.30
CA GLY A 9 -2.92 -2.65 9.62
C GLY A 9 -3.93 -1.59 10.06
N ARG A 10 -3.57 -0.80 11.07
CA ARG A 10 -4.30 0.42 11.46
C ARG A 10 -3.53 1.64 11.01
N ARG A 11 -4.22 2.78 10.93
CA ARG A 11 -3.57 4.09 10.79
C ARG A 11 -2.50 4.26 11.88
N ILE A 12 -1.32 4.71 11.49
CA ILE A 12 -0.24 5.00 12.43
C ILE A 12 -0.57 6.33 13.13
N PRO A 13 -0.70 6.35 14.47
CA PRO A 13 -1.06 7.56 15.22
C PRO A 13 -0.13 8.73 14.92
N GLY A 14 -0.69 9.95 14.85
CA GLY A 14 0.07 11.17 14.52
C GLY A 14 0.49 11.28 13.05
N THR A 15 0.15 10.33 12.20
CA THR A 15 0.50 10.35 10.77
C THR A 15 -0.74 10.18 9.88
N ARG A 16 -0.51 10.24 8.56
CA ARG A 16 -1.48 9.85 7.52
C ARG A 16 -1.09 8.56 6.83
N PHE A 17 -0.32 7.69 7.49
CA PHE A 17 0.11 6.41 6.93
C PHE A 17 -0.73 5.24 7.41
N ILE A 18 -0.98 4.30 6.50
CA ILE A 18 -1.50 2.96 6.81
C ILE A 18 -0.77 1.91 5.98
N ALA A 19 -0.40 0.81 6.62
CA ALA A 19 0.32 -0.30 5.99
C ALA A 19 -0.61 -1.49 5.72
N PHE A 20 -0.37 -2.18 4.61
CA PHE A 20 -1.07 -3.42 4.26
C PHE A 20 -0.18 -4.35 3.44
N LYS A 21 -0.53 -5.64 3.35
CA LYS A 21 0.10 -6.58 2.41
C LYS A 21 -0.43 -6.35 1.00
N VAL A 22 0.27 -6.82 -0.02
CA VAL A 22 -0.17 -6.58 -1.41
C VAL A 22 -1.55 -7.20 -1.66
N PRO A 23 -2.54 -6.44 -2.16
CA PRO A 23 -3.78 -7.04 -2.66
C PRO A 23 -3.51 -7.80 -3.96
N LEU A 24 -4.26 -8.88 -4.19
CA LEU A 24 -4.06 -9.78 -5.32
C LEU A 24 -5.28 -9.75 -6.24
N LYS A 25 -5.05 -9.62 -7.54
CA LYS A 25 -6.07 -9.73 -8.57
C LYS A 25 -6.64 -11.14 -8.64
N THR A 26 -7.82 -11.25 -9.25
CA THR A 26 -8.63 -12.48 -9.28
C THR A 26 -7.91 -13.71 -9.86
N SER A 27 -6.91 -13.53 -10.72
CA SER A 27 -6.12 -14.64 -11.28
C SER A 27 -5.40 -15.46 -10.20
N PHE A 28 -5.10 -14.86 -9.04
CA PHE A 28 -4.47 -15.56 -7.91
C PHE A 28 -5.47 -16.37 -7.06
N ASN A 29 -6.78 -16.22 -7.27
CA ASN A 29 -7.81 -16.88 -6.45
C ASN A 29 -7.77 -18.40 -6.52
N ARG A 30 -7.24 -18.97 -7.61
CA ARG A 30 -7.09 -20.44 -7.76
C ARG A 30 -6.07 -21.03 -6.79
N SER A 31 -5.15 -20.20 -6.29
CA SER A 31 -4.08 -20.60 -5.38
C SER A 31 -4.35 -20.19 -3.93
N LEU A 32 -5.56 -19.69 -3.62
CA LEU A 32 -5.92 -19.15 -2.32
C LEU A 32 -7.28 -19.67 -1.85
N HIS A 33 -7.34 -20.07 -0.58
CA HIS A 33 -8.60 -20.35 0.08
C HIS A 33 -9.48 -19.08 0.12
N PRO A 34 -10.82 -19.17 -0.05
CA PRO A 34 -11.69 -17.99 -0.06
C PRO A 34 -11.50 -17.05 1.13
N ALA A 35 -11.27 -17.59 2.32
CA ALA A 35 -11.04 -16.82 3.54
C ALA A 35 -9.74 -16.00 3.54
N ASP A 36 -8.73 -16.43 2.76
CA ASP A 36 -7.42 -15.78 2.68
C ASP A 36 -7.36 -14.71 1.59
N ARG A 37 -8.39 -14.60 0.74
CA ARG A 37 -8.39 -13.68 -0.39
C ARG A 37 -8.38 -12.23 0.10
N PHE A 38 -7.57 -11.42 -0.55
CA PHE A 38 -7.47 -10.00 -0.30
C PHE A 38 -7.24 -9.29 -1.62
N SER A 39 -8.32 -8.82 -2.22
CA SER A 39 -8.33 -8.09 -3.50
C SER A 39 -8.21 -6.57 -3.31
N PRO A 40 -7.95 -5.80 -4.38
CA PRO A 40 -8.02 -4.34 -4.31
C PRO A 40 -9.39 -3.84 -3.81
N ARG A 41 -10.49 -4.52 -4.17
CA ARG A 41 -11.83 -4.23 -3.65
C ARG A 41 -11.93 -4.47 -2.15
N ASP A 42 -11.34 -5.55 -1.65
CA ASP A 42 -11.33 -5.86 -0.21
C ASP A 42 -10.51 -4.84 0.57
N LEU A 43 -9.40 -4.35 0.01
CA LEU A 43 -8.62 -3.24 0.59
C LEU A 43 -9.50 -2.00 0.79
N ILE A 44 -10.20 -1.54 -0.26
CA ILE A 44 -11.06 -0.35 -0.18
C ILE A 44 -12.19 -0.56 0.82
N LYS A 45 -12.81 -1.75 0.83
CA LYS A 45 -13.86 -2.10 1.79
C LYS A 45 -13.35 -2.03 3.23
N LYS A 46 -12.22 -2.68 3.53
CA LYS A 46 -11.64 -2.72 4.88
C LYS A 46 -11.16 -1.34 5.37
N ILE A 47 -10.68 -0.49 4.48
CA ILE A 47 -10.35 0.90 4.80
C ILE A 47 -11.61 1.66 5.26
N LYS A 48 -12.71 1.52 4.52
CA LYS A 48 -14.00 2.14 4.90
C LYS A 48 -14.55 1.59 6.21
N GLU A 49 -14.39 0.29 6.46
CA GLU A 49 -14.77 -0.35 7.74
C GLU A 49 -13.98 0.25 8.92
N GLN A 50 -12.73 0.69 8.71
CA GLN A 50 -11.94 1.43 9.70
C GLN A 50 -12.31 2.93 9.79
N LYS A 51 -13.35 3.40 9.06
CA LYS A 51 -13.75 4.81 8.96
C LYS A 51 -12.64 5.73 8.42
N GLU A 52 -11.78 5.19 7.57
CA GLU A 52 -10.70 5.92 6.91
C GLU A 52 -10.94 5.99 5.40
N GLU A 53 -10.18 6.82 4.70
CA GLU A 53 -10.22 6.94 3.24
C GLU A 53 -8.79 6.99 2.68
N LEU A 54 -8.49 6.21 1.63
CA LEU A 54 -7.22 6.30 0.92
C LEU A 54 -7.27 7.43 -0.12
N GLY A 55 -6.22 8.25 -0.16
CA GLY A 55 -6.00 9.22 -1.24
C GLY A 55 -4.81 8.88 -2.13
N LEU A 56 -3.90 8.03 -1.66
CA LEU A 56 -2.72 7.57 -2.40
C LEU A 56 -2.36 6.15 -1.97
N ILE A 57 -1.98 5.30 -2.93
CA ILE A 57 -1.24 4.06 -2.71
C ILE A 57 0.20 4.22 -3.22
N ILE A 58 1.16 3.84 -2.39
CA ILE A 58 2.56 3.65 -2.75
C ILE A 58 2.87 2.15 -2.75
N ASP A 59 3.08 1.61 -3.94
CA ASP A 59 3.42 0.20 -4.17
C ASP A 59 4.94 0.03 -4.24
N LEU A 60 5.49 -0.68 -3.25
CA LEU A 60 6.92 -0.95 -3.11
C LEU A 60 7.36 -2.30 -3.69
N THR A 61 6.43 -3.08 -4.28
CA THR A 61 6.78 -4.39 -4.83
C THR A 61 7.66 -4.24 -6.07
N TYR A 62 8.58 -5.18 -6.28
CA TYR A 62 9.48 -5.17 -7.43
C TYR A 62 8.86 -5.82 -8.69
N THR A 63 7.54 -5.73 -8.84
CA THR A 63 6.79 -6.38 -9.93
C THR A 63 5.44 -5.72 -10.13
N ARG A 64 4.85 -5.81 -11.32
CA ARG A 64 3.49 -5.32 -11.62
C ARG A 64 2.44 -6.43 -11.68
N ARG A 65 2.81 -7.66 -11.33
CA ARG A 65 1.95 -8.84 -11.56
C ARG A 65 0.74 -8.95 -10.63
N TYR A 66 0.78 -8.30 -9.47
CA TYR A 66 -0.16 -8.57 -8.38
C TYR A 66 -1.54 -7.95 -8.58
N TYR A 67 -1.58 -6.69 -9.01
CA TYR A 67 -2.78 -5.95 -9.40
C TYR A 67 -2.35 -4.71 -10.18
N GLY A 68 -3.28 -4.14 -10.94
CA GLY A 68 -3.05 -2.90 -11.68
C GLY A 68 -3.84 -1.71 -11.11
N PRO A 69 -3.40 -0.46 -11.37
CA PRO A 69 -4.14 0.73 -10.96
C PRO A 69 -5.55 0.80 -11.57
N GLU A 70 -5.80 0.14 -12.70
CA GLU A 70 -7.11 -0.02 -13.32
C GLU A 70 -8.13 -0.78 -12.44
N GLU A 71 -7.66 -1.55 -11.46
CA GLU A 71 -8.51 -2.25 -10.49
C GLU A 71 -8.86 -1.38 -9.26
N LEU A 72 -8.34 -0.15 -9.19
CA LEU A 72 -8.58 0.80 -8.10
C LEU A 72 -9.64 1.85 -8.50
N PRO A 73 -10.31 2.50 -7.52
CA PRO A 73 -11.17 3.63 -7.81
C PRO A 73 -10.40 4.75 -8.54
N ALA A 74 -11.01 5.39 -9.55
CA ALA A 74 -10.37 6.46 -10.34
C ALA A 74 -9.92 7.67 -9.49
N THR A 75 -10.54 7.87 -8.32
CA THR A 75 -10.18 8.94 -7.37
C THR A 75 -8.92 8.61 -6.54
N LEU A 76 -8.47 7.36 -6.55
CA LEU A 76 -7.33 6.90 -5.76
C LEU A 76 -6.04 6.98 -6.59
N ARG A 77 -5.12 7.83 -6.16
CA ARG A 77 -3.81 7.93 -6.81
C ARG A 77 -2.97 6.68 -6.52
N TYR A 78 -2.21 6.23 -7.52
CA TYR A 78 -1.29 5.10 -7.41
C TYR A 78 0.12 5.52 -7.83
N SER A 79 1.12 5.14 -7.03
CA SER A 79 2.53 5.41 -7.30
C SER A 79 3.35 4.14 -7.11
N LYS A 80 4.10 3.76 -8.15
CA LYS A 80 4.98 2.59 -8.14
C LYS A 80 6.41 3.03 -7.82
N ILE A 81 6.99 2.49 -6.74
CA ILE A 81 8.41 2.67 -6.40
C ILE A 81 9.05 1.29 -6.27
N PHE A 82 9.70 0.84 -7.34
CA PHE A 82 10.34 -0.47 -7.37
C PHE A 82 11.39 -0.59 -6.27
N THR A 83 11.09 -1.40 -5.25
CA THR A 83 11.98 -1.60 -4.10
C THR A 83 12.38 -3.08 -4.02
N MET A 84 13.65 -3.35 -4.31
CA MET A 84 14.23 -4.69 -4.26
C MET A 84 14.01 -5.32 -2.88
N GLY A 85 13.72 -6.62 -2.88
CA GLY A 85 13.62 -7.38 -1.64
C GLY A 85 15.00 -7.64 -1.06
N HIS A 86 15.08 -7.85 0.25
CA HIS A 86 16.27 -8.33 0.97
C HIS A 86 17.47 -7.36 0.98
N GLU A 87 17.33 -6.19 0.36
CA GLU A 87 18.28 -5.09 0.40
C GLU A 87 17.68 -3.87 1.09
N ILE A 88 18.56 -3.04 1.66
CA ILE A 88 18.17 -1.75 2.21
C ILE A 88 17.77 -0.84 1.04
N PRO A 89 16.58 -0.19 1.07
CA PRO A 89 16.18 0.76 0.04
C PRO A 89 17.25 1.84 -0.20
N SER A 90 17.58 2.07 -1.47
CA SER A 90 18.62 3.02 -1.86
C SER A 90 18.24 4.47 -1.50
N LYS A 91 19.24 5.36 -1.46
CA LYS A 91 19.01 6.81 -1.27
C LYS A 91 18.01 7.37 -2.29
N GLN A 92 18.06 6.89 -3.53
CA GLN A 92 17.13 7.28 -4.59
C GLN A 92 15.70 6.81 -4.29
N THR A 93 15.52 5.56 -3.85
CA THR A 93 14.20 5.03 -3.45
C THR A 93 13.62 5.84 -2.28
N ILE A 94 14.43 6.14 -1.26
CA ILE A 94 14.03 6.96 -0.12
C ILE A 94 13.63 8.36 -0.57
N TYR A 95 14.42 8.98 -1.45
CA TYR A 95 14.12 10.30 -1.99
C TYR A 95 12.80 10.31 -2.77
N GLN A 96 12.60 9.35 -3.68
CA GLN A 96 11.34 9.21 -4.42
C GLN A 96 10.13 9.05 -3.50
N PHE A 97 10.24 8.20 -2.48
CA PHE A 97 9.19 8.03 -1.47
C PHE A 97 8.85 9.35 -0.78
N LYS A 98 9.86 10.09 -0.30
CA LYS A 98 9.68 11.40 0.34
C LYS A 98 9.05 12.43 -0.59
N CYS A 99 9.46 12.48 -1.86
CA CYS A 99 8.86 13.37 -2.86
C CYS A 99 7.38 13.08 -3.07
N VAL A 100 7.01 11.81 -3.27
CA VAL A 100 5.62 11.40 -3.49
C VAL A 100 4.75 11.73 -2.27
N VAL A 101 5.24 11.43 -1.06
CA VAL A 101 4.56 11.77 0.20
C VAL A 101 4.36 13.27 0.34
N LYS A 102 5.42 14.07 0.16
CA LYS A 102 5.37 15.54 0.29
C LYS A 102 4.39 16.15 -0.69
N GLN A 103 4.39 15.70 -1.95
CA GLN A 103 3.44 16.16 -2.97
C GLN A 103 1.99 15.83 -2.58
N PHE A 104 1.74 14.61 -2.12
CA PHE A 104 0.40 14.21 -1.69
C PHE A 104 -0.09 15.06 -0.51
N LEU A 105 0.71 15.19 0.54
CA LEU A 105 0.36 15.96 1.73
C LEU A 105 0.10 17.43 1.38
N ASN A 106 0.92 18.03 0.51
CA ASN A 106 0.73 19.40 0.05
C ASN A 106 -0.57 19.60 -0.74
N ALA A 107 -0.91 18.68 -1.64
CA ALA A 107 -2.14 18.74 -2.42
C ALA A 107 -3.40 18.43 -1.58
N ASN A 108 -3.24 17.75 -0.45
CA ASN A 108 -4.33 17.26 0.39
C ASN A 108 -4.32 17.88 1.79
N LYS A 109 -3.82 19.12 1.93
CA LYS A 109 -3.79 19.84 3.24
C LYS A 109 -5.17 20.03 3.85
N HIS A 110 -6.21 20.10 3.02
CA HIS A 110 -7.60 20.36 3.40
C HIS A 110 -8.38 19.10 3.80
N ASN A 111 -7.78 17.90 3.75
CA ASN A 111 -8.47 16.65 4.07
C ASN A 111 -7.57 15.70 4.87
N ASN A 112 -8.14 14.61 5.37
CA ASN A 112 -7.46 13.63 6.21
C ASN A 112 -7.18 12.30 5.50
N LYS A 113 -7.25 12.25 4.16
CA LYS A 113 -7.07 11.01 3.38
C LYS A 113 -5.70 10.37 3.64
N LEU A 114 -5.64 9.06 3.73
CA LEU A 114 -4.41 8.33 4.06
C LEU A 114 -3.56 8.02 2.83
N ILE A 115 -2.27 7.85 3.10
CA ILE A 115 -1.27 7.24 2.24
C ILE A 115 -1.17 5.77 2.62
N GLY A 116 -1.68 4.92 1.74
CA GLY A 116 -1.52 3.48 1.82
C GLY A 116 -0.15 3.05 1.33
N VAL A 117 0.63 2.33 2.13
CA VAL A 117 1.96 1.85 1.74
C VAL A 117 1.99 0.34 1.84
N HIS A 118 2.38 -0.34 0.76
CA HIS A 118 2.54 -1.78 0.78
C HIS A 118 3.80 -2.25 0.08
N CYS A 119 4.31 -3.37 0.55
CA CYS A 119 5.23 -4.23 -0.18
C CYS A 119 4.54 -5.59 -0.38
N THR A 120 5.27 -6.70 -0.49
CA THR A 120 4.64 -8.03 -0.59
C THR A 120 3.85 -8.37 0.68
N HIS A 121 4.47 -8.19 1.85
CA HIS A 121 3.86 -8.56 3.15
C HIS A 121 3.41 -7.35 3.98
N GLY A 122 3.67 -6.12 3.51
CA GLY A 122 3.32 -4.91 4.25
C GLY A 122 4.18 -4.61 5.49
N LEU A 123 5.25 -5.37 5.72
CA LEU A 123 6.07 -5.26 6.93
C LEU A 123 7.44 -4.62 6.67
N ASN A 124 8.43 -5.37 6.19
CA ASN A 124 9.84 -4.92 6.20
C ASN A 124 10.11 -3.61 5.41
N ARG A 125 9.86 -3.62 4.10
CA ARG A 125 10.12 -2.44 3.23
C ARG A 125 9.17 -1.29 3.54
N THR A 126 7.92 -1.62 3.87
CA THR A 126 6.91 -0.65 4.27
C THR A 126 7.33 0.08 5.54
N GLY A 127 7.65 -0.66 6.60
CA GLY A 127 8.09 -0.09 7.87
C GLY A 127 9.38 0.72 7.73
N TYR A 128 10.36 0.20 6.98
CA TYR A 128 11.61 0.94 6.75
C TYR A 128 11.38 2.31 6.11
N LEU A 129 10.58 2.40 5.04
CA LEU A 129 10.35 3.68 4.36
C LEU A 129 9.42 4.62 5.14
N VAL A 130 8.46 4.08 5.90
CA VAL A 130 7.57 4.89 6.74
C VAL A 130 8.33 5.52 7.93
N CYS A 131 9.35 4.83 8.46
CA CYS A 131 10.11 5.29 9.63
C CYS A 131 11.35 6.14 9.29
N ARG A 132 11.64 6.46 8.02
CA ARG A 132 12.92 7.07 7.58
C ARG A 132 12.77 8.36 6.78
#